data_AF-A0A0D3I6U5-F1
#
_entry.id   AF-A0A0D3I6U5-F1
#
_cell.length_a   1.000
_cell.length_b   1.000
_cell.length_c   1.000
_cell.angle_alpha   90.00
_cell.angle_beta   90.00
_cell.angle_gamma   90.00
#
_symmetry.space_group_name_H-M   'P 1'
#
loop_
_entity.id
_entity.type
_entity.pdbx_description
1 polymer ?
#
loop_
_entity_poly.entity_id
_entity_poly.type
_entity_poly.pdbx_seq_one_letter_code
_entity_poly.pdbx_strand_id
1 'polypeptide(L)'
;YSNNAIRRVGVATGAVTTLADSGTMGDADGVGDAAQFHSPAGIAISPDGRALFVAGCSNHKIWRVELATGTVTTLAGSGEDGDADGVGDAAQFECPEEVALSPDGSTLSVGSRGGLRQVCVAAPPPPPSFAPIVVPPSTLGADLATTRGDASLPQGMVTFLVGDDEERIEHVSKNNLCARSPVFRTMFGIGMKERDAAEVTVSHTDLASFTALVDYLLSDKFDLGEEEGRAQRALDLRELAQMYQVPRLELLCAQALQESVAPATAVPLLEAAHTTGDGRLLAQCRRFVADHAAEVRASGGVEQLRDFGVAKGLLGDALDQVAELKGAMRALRVAES
;
A
#
# COMPACT_ATOMS: atom_id res chain seq x y z
N TYR A 1 -56.49 -25.91 -17.51
CA TYR A 1 -55.15 -25.43 -17.11
C TYR A 1 -54.05 -26.25 -17.81
N SER A 2 -54.06 -26.34 -19.14
CA SER A 2 -53.10 -27.20 -19.89
C SER A 2 -52.20 -26.44 -20.86
N ASN A 3 -52.40 -25.13 -21.01
CA ASN A 3 -51.58 -24.27 -21.86
C ASN A 3 -50.63 -23.49 -20.95
N ASN A 4 -49.50 -24.09 -20.62
CA ASN A 4 -48.50 -23.58 -19.66
C ASN A 4 -47.60 -22.51 -20.31
N ALA A 5 -48.21 -21.53 -20.97
CA ALA A 5 -47.52 -20.56 -21.81
C ALA A 5 -47.69 -19.13 -21.29
N ILE A 6 -46.61 -18.34 -21.36
CA ILE A 6 -46.69 -16.90 -21.18
C ILE A 6 -46.99 -16.25 -22.54
N ARG A 7 -48.11 -15.54 -22.63
CA ARG A 7 -48.61 -14.96 -23.88
C ARG A 7 -48.60 -13.44 -23.81
N ARG A 8 -48.15 -12.80 -24.90
CA ARG A 8 -48.23 -11.34 -25.07
C ARG A 8 -49.39 -11.02 -26.01
N VAL A 9 -50.20 -10.03 -25.64
CA VAL A 9 -51.29 -9.52 -26.47
C VAL A 9 -50.96 -8.09 -26.88
N GLY A 10 -50.88 -7.83 -28.19
CA GLY A 10 -50.79 -6.49 -28.74
C GLY A 10 -52.13 -5.78 -28.59
N VAL A 11 -52.27 -4.92 -27.58
CA VAL A 11 -53.57 -4.29 -27.22
C VAL A 11 -54.22 -3.55 -28.39
N ALA A 12 -53.43 -2.92 -29.27
CA ALA A 12 -53.94 -2.19 -30.43
C ALA A 12 -54.44 -3.10 -31.58
N THR A 13 -53.94 -4.33 -31.67
CA THR A 13 -54.19 -5.24 -32.82
C THR A 13 -54.91 -6.52 -32.44
N GLY A 14 -54.97 -6.85 -31.14
CA GLY A 14 -55.42 -8.15 -30.65
C GLY A 14 -54.46 -9.30 -30.97
N ALA A 15 -53.29 -9.03 -31.57
CA ALA A 15 -52.36 -10.09 -31.96
C ALA A 15 -51.77 -10.78 -30.73
N VAL A 16 -51.86 -12.11 -30.67
CA VAL A 16 -51.32 -12.92 -29.58
C VAL A 16 -50.03 -13.60 -30.03
N THR A 17 -48.93 -13.35 -29.31
CA THR A 17 -47.65 -14.05 -29.51
C THR A 17 -47.26 -14.83 -28.26
N THR A 18 -46.58 -15.95 -28.43
CA THR A 18 -45.97 -16.69 -27.31
C THR A 18 -44.67 -16.00 -26.92
N LEU A 19 -44.51 -15.72 -25.62
CA LEU A 19 -43.26 -15.17 -25.07
C LEU A 19 -42.34 -16.30 -24.60
N ALA A 20 -42.89 -17.27 -23.88
CA ALA A 20 -42.16 -18.43 -23.38
C ALA A 20 -43.11 -19.63 -23.22
N ASP A 21 -42.76 -20.76 -23.82
CA ASP A 21 -43.51 -22.03 -23.78
C ASP A 21 -42.80 -23.13 -24.56
N SER A 22 -42.43 -24.23 -23.91
CA SER A 22 -41.90 -25.44 -24.58
C SER A 22 -42.96 -26.38 -25.15
N GLY A 23 -44.24 -26.13 -24.86
CA GLY A 23 -45.34 -27.06 -25.14
C GLY A 23 -45.36 -28.28 -24.21
N THR A 24 -44.44 -28.37 -23.26
CA THR A 24 -44.34 -29.44 -22.26
C THR A 24 -44.37 -28.88 -20.85
N MET A 25 -45.08 -29.57 -19.96
CA MET A 25 -45.09 -29.25 -18.54
C MET A 25 -43.74 -29.58 -17.90
N GLY A 26 -43.21 -28.67 -17.11
CA GLY A 26 -41.92 -28.83 -16.42
C GLY A 26 -41.56 -27.58 -15.62
N ASP A 27 -40.30 -27.47 -15.21
CA ASP A 27 -39.78 -26.36 -14.40
C ASP A 27 -38.45 -25.80 -14.92
N ALA A 28 -38.03 -26.20 -16.12
CA ALA A 28 -36.75 -25.83 -16.69
C ALA A 28 -36.72 -24.35 -17.12
N ASP A 29 -35.71 -23.65 -16.63
CA ASP A 29 -35.30 -22.34 -17.14
C ASP A 29 -34.86 -22.45 -18.61
N GLY A 30 -34.95 -21.35 -19.36
CA GLY A 30 -34.62 -21.37 -20.78
C GLY A 30 -34.96 -20.06 -21.50
N VAL A 31 -34.72 -20.02 -22.81
CA VAL A 31 -35.06 -18.86 -23.64
C VAL A 31 -36.23 -19.24 -24.54
N GLY A 32 -37.32 -18.46 -24.51
CA GLY A 32 -38.46 -18.63 -25.41
C GLY A 32 -39.11 -20.01 -25.31
N ASP A 33 -38.98 -20.80 -26.37
CA ASP A 33 -39.56 -22.16 -26.47
C ASP A 33 -38.77 -23.24 -25.73
N ALA A 34 -37.63 -22.91 -25.13
CA ALA A 34 -36.92 -23.83 -24.24
C ALA A 34 -37.46 -23.80 -22.79
N ALA A 35 -38.17 -22.74 -22.39
CA ALA A 35 -38.64 -22.58 -21.02
C ALA A 35 -39.89 -23.44 -20.75
N GLN A 36 -39.91 -24.12 -19.60
CA GLN A 36 -41.02 -24.97 -19.18
C GLN A 36 -41.72 -24.38 -17.96
N PHE A 37 -43.05 -24.48 -17.96
CA PHE A 37 -43.88 -24.05 -16.84
C PHE A 37 -44.88 -25.15 -16.47
N HIS A 38 -45.33 -25.15 -15.23
CA HIS A 38 -46.46 -25.91 -14.73
C HIS A 38 -47.38 -24.98 -13.94
N SER A 39 -48.55 -24.70 -14.51
CA SER A 39 -49.58 -23.85 -13.88
C SER A 39 -49.06 -22.44 -13.49
N PRO A 40 -48.55 -21.63 -14.44
CA PRO A 40 -48.29 -20.23 -14.15
C PRO A 40 -49.60 -19.52 -13.77
N ALA A 41 -49.59 -18.73 -12.69
CA ALA A 41 -50.79 -18.16 -12.07
C ALA A 41 -50.77 -16.63 -12.05
N GLY A 42 -49.77 -16.05 -11.40
CA GLY A 42 -49.64 -14.61 -11.20
C GLY A 42 -48.54 -13.99 -12.07
N ILE A 43 -48.71 -12.72 -12.46
CA ILE A 43 -47.71 -11.97 -13.22
C ILE A 43 -47.61 -10.51 -12.79
N ALA A 44 -46.39 -9.99 -12.69
CA ALA A 44 -46.09 -8.57 -12.48
C ALA A 44 -45.02 -8.10 -13.47
N ILE A 45 -44.99 -6.80 -13.80
CA ILE A 45 -43.98 -6.20 -14.68
C ILE A 45 -43.10 -5.23 -13.88
N SER A 46 -41.81 -5.15 -14.21
CA SER A 46 -40.88 -4.19 -13.63
C SER A 46 -41.27 -2.74 -13.98
N PRO A 47 -40.93 -1.74 -13.14
CA PRO A 47 -41.27 -0.34 -13.41
C PRO A 47 -40.64 0.21 -14.70
N ASP A 48 -39.49 -0.33 -15.10
CA ASP A 48 -38.82 -0.01 -16.37
C ASP A 48 -39.40 -0.77 -17.58
N GLY A 49 -40.36 -1.66 -17.36
CA GLY A 49 -41.02 -2.46 -18.39
C GLY A 49 -40.14 -3.52 -19.05
N ARG A 50 -39.01 -3.89 -18.44
CA ARG A 50 -38.02 -4.81 -19.05
C ARG A 50 -38.15 -6.27 -18.61
N ALA A 51 -38.66 -6.52 -17.40
CA ALA A 51 -38.78 -7.87 -16.85
C ALA A 51 -40.21 -8.15 -16.37
N LEU A 52 -40.66 -9.41 -16.53
CA LEU A 52 -41.86 -9.95 -15.90
C LEU A 52 -41.48 -10.88 -14.75
N PHE A 53 -42.28 -10.88 -13.70
CA PHE A 53 -42.19 -11.84 -12.59
C PHE A 53 -43.41 -12.74 -12.66
N VAL A 54 -43.21 -14.05 -12.65
CA VAL A 54 -44.26 -15.05 -12.87
C VAL A 54 -44.28 -16.01 -11.68
N ALA A 55 -45.44 -16.20 -11.07
CA ALA A 55 -45.64 -17.23 -10.05
C ALA A 55 -46.06 -18.56 -10.68
N GLY A 56 -45.31 -19.64 -10.38
CA GLY A 56 -45.63 -21.01 -10.73
C GLY A 56 -46.22 -21.76 -9.57
N CYS A 57 -47.55 -21.86 -9.51
CA CYS A 57 -48.22 -22.53 -8.40
C CYS A 57 -47.76 -23.99 -8.27
N SER A 58 -47.75 -24.76 -9.37
CA SER A 58 -47.40 -26.19 -9.29
C SER A 58 -45.89 -26.46 -9.31
N ASN A 59 -45.07 -25.46 -9.59
CA ASN A 59 -43.61 -25.58 -9.50
C ASN A 59 -43.04 -24.96 -8.23
N HIS A 60 -43.85 -24.37 -7.35
CA HIS A 60 -43.38 -23.75 -6.10
C HIS A 60 -42.24 -22.73 -6.32
N LYS A 61 -42.30 -22.00 -7.46
CA LYS A 61 -41.23 -21.12 -7.95
C LYS A 61 -41.79 -19.77 -8.40
N ILE A 62 -40.92 -18.77 -8.29
CA ILE A 62 -41.08 -17.45 -8.92
C ILE A 62 -40.03 -17.34 -10.02
N TRP A 63 -40.44 -17.11 -11.26
CA TRP A 63 -39.52 -16.82 -12.36
C TRP A 63 -39.47 -15.35 -12.69
N ARG A 64 -38.34 -14.95 -13.25
CA ARG A 64 -38.13 -13.69 -13.94
C ARG A 64 -38.03 -13.96 -15.45
N VAL A 65 -38.73 -13.17 -16.25
CA VAL A 65 -38.71 -13.24 -17.72
C VAL A 65 -38.22 -11.91 -18.28
N GLU A 66 -37.07 -11.91 -18.96
CA GLU A 66 -36.56 -10.74 -19.68
C GLU A 66 -37.33 -10.53 -20.98
N LEU A 67 -38.05 -9.41 -21.11
CA LEU A 67 -38.94 -9.17 -22.25
C LEU A 67 -38.21 -8.95 -23.58
N ALA A 68 -36.96 -8.47 -23.53
CA ALA A 68 -36.17 -8.21 -24.72
C ALA A 68 -35.62 -9.50 -25.35
N THR A 69 -35.24 -10.48 -24.52
CA THR A 69 -34.58 -11.71 -24.96
C THR A 69 -35.48 -12.93 -24.88
N GLY A 70 -36.56 -12.89 -24.10
CA GLY A 70 -37.39 -14.05 -23.77
C GLY A 70 -36.70 -15.01 -22.79
N THR A 71 -35.64 -14.57 -22.11
CA THR A 71 -34.93 -15.40 -21.13
C THR A 71 -35.76 -15.56 -19.86
N VAL A 72 -36.00 -16.80 -19.46
CA VAL A 72 -36.70 -17.21 -18.23
C VAL A 72 -35.67 -17.78 -17.27
N THR A 73 -35.66 -17.25 -16.05
CA THR A 73 -34.79 -17.73 -14.96
C THR A 73 -35.58 -17.85 -13.67
N THR A 74 -35.29 -18.88 -12.87
CA THR A 74 -35.81 -19.00 -11.51
C THR A 74 -35.22 -17.87 -10.65
N LEU A 75 -36.09 -17.04 -10.06
CA LEU A 75 -35.70 -15.96 -9.16
C LEU A 75 -35.63 -16.45 -7.71
N ALA A 76 -36.62 -17.24 -7.29
CA ALA A 76 -36.71 -17.83 -5.96
C ALA A 76 -37.62 -19.06 -5.98
N GLY A 77 -37.35 -20.02 -5.09
CA GLY A 77 -38.15 -21.23 -4.92
C GLY A 77 -37.40 -22.50 -5.27
N SER A 78 -37.37 -23.45 -4.34
CA SER A 78 -36.65 -24.72 -4.50
C SER A 78 -37.28 -25.71 -5.49
N GLY A 79 -38.56 -25.51 -5.82
CA GLY A 79 -39.37 -26.52 -6.52
C GLY A 79 -40.23 -27.37 -5.58
N GLU A 80 -39.91 -27.39 -4.29
CA GLU A 80 -40.64 -28.16 -3.28
C GLU A 80 -41.68 -27.29 -2.55
N ASP A 81 -42.79 -27.91 -2.21
CA ASP A 81 -43.85 -27.32 -1.38
C ASP A 81 -43.35 -27.07 0.04
N GLY A 82 -43.64 -25.88 0.56
CA GLY A 82 -43.23 -25.50 1.91
C GLY A 82 -43.19 -24.00 2.12
N ASP A 83 -42.78 -23.60 3.33
CA ASP A 83 -42.77 -22.20 3.76
C ASP A 83 -41.41 -21.72 4.26
N ALA A 84 -40.33 -22.48 4.07
CA ALA A 84 -38.99 -22.09 4.48
C ALA A 84 -38.52 -20.77 3.83
N ASP A 85 -37.99 -19.85 4.64
CA ASP A 85 -37.33 -18.64 4.15
C ASP A 85 -35.92 -18.95 3.62
N GLY A 86 -35.50 -18.20 2.61
CA GLY A 86 -34.18 -18.37 2.00
C GLY A 86 -33.93 -17.40 0.84
N VAL A 87 -32.77 -17.53 0.22
CA VAL A 87 -32.38 -16.76 -0.97
C VAL A 87 -32.34 -17.70 -2.17
N GLY A 88 -32.95 -17.29 -3.29
CA GLY A 88 -32.99 -18.10 -4.51
C GLY A 88 -33.66 -19.45 -4.28
N ASP A 89 -32.99 -20.53 -4.69
CA ASP A 89 -33.49 -21.91 -4.61
C ASP A 89 -33.52 -22.47 -3.17
N ALA A 90 -33.00 -21.73 -2.18
CA ALA A 90 -33.14 -22.12 -0.77
C ALA A 90 -34.51 -21.75 -0.17
N ALA A 91 -35.27 -20.86 -0.81
CA ALA A 91 -36.62 -20.49 -0.38
C ALA A 91 -37.65 -21.55 -0.82
N GLN A 92 -38.73 -21.69 -0.06
CA GLN A 92 -39.87 -22.55 -0.43
C GLN A 92 -41.16 -21.73 -0.48
N PHE A 93 -42.06 -22.12 -1.38
CA PHE A 93 -43.37 -21.50 -1.53
C PHE A 93 -44.47 -22.57 -1.59
N GLU A 94 -45.57 -22.34 -0.87
CA GLU A 94 -46.74 -23.21 -0.94
C GLU A 94 -47.71 -22.71 -2.02
N CYS A 95 -47.58 -23.23 -3.25
CA CYS A 95 -48.33 -22.81 -4.45
C CYS A 95 -48.47 -21.27 -4.55
N PRO A 96 -47.43 -20.57 -5.03
CA PRO A 96 -47.54 -19.12 -5.25
C PRO A 96 -48.56 -18.85 -6.37
N GLU A 97 -49.52 -17.97 -6.10
CA GLU A 97 -50.65 -17.69 -7.00
C GLU A 97 -50.63 -16.24 -7.54
N GLU A 98 -50.14 -15.28 -6.76
CA GLU A 98 -50.13 -13.86 -7.12
C GLU A 98 -48.78 -13.21 -6.81
N VAL A 99 -48.37 -12.23 -7.62
CA VAL A 99 -47.17 -11.44 -7.39
C VAL A 99 -47.42 -9.96 -7.66
N ALA A 100 -46.84 -9.10 -6.83
CA ALA A 100 -46.90 -7.64 -7.00
C ALA A 100 -45.53 -7.03 -6.68
N LEU A 101 -45.01 -6.22 -7.60
CA LEU A 101 -43.71 -5.59 -7.45
C LEU A 101 -43.85 -4.17 -6.91
N SER A 102 -42.97 -3.77 -6.00
CA SER A 102 -42.92 -2.42 -5.47
C SER A 102 -42.60 -1.38 -6.55
N PRO A 103 -43.03 -0.11 -6.41
CA PRO A 103 -42.80 0.93 -7.41
C PRO A 103 -41.32 1.21 -7.73
N ASP A 104 -40.42 0.94 -6.79
CA ASP A 104 -38.96 1.07 -6.96
C ASP A 104 -38.32 -0.19 -7.56
N GLY A 105 -39.10 -1.25 -7.80
CA GLY A 105 -38.64 -2.52 -8.37
C GLY A 105 -37.82 -3.39 -7.43
N SER A 106 -37.69 -3.03 -6.15
CA SER A 106 -36.78 -3.69 -5.21
C SER A 106 -37.39 -4.92 -4.52
N THR A 107 -38.71 -4.95 -4.31
CA THR A 107 -39.39 -5.95 -3.49
C THR A 107 -40.62 -6.51 -4.21
N LEU A 108 -40.69 -7.83 -4.32
CA LEU A 108 -41.85 -8.56 -4.85
C LEU A 108 -42.63 -9.18 -3.69
N SER A 109 -43.89 -8.76 -3.51
CA SER A 109 -44.84 -9.43 -2.64
C SER A 109 -45.46 -10.61 -3.37
N VAL A 110 -45.49 -11.78 -2.74
CA VAL A 110 -45.97 -13.04 -3.31
C VAL A 110 -47.10 -13.58 -2.44
N GLY A 111 -48.29 -13.68 -3.02
CA GLY A 111 -49.42 -14.39 -2.41
C GLY A 111 -49.27 -15.90 -2.65
N SER A 112 -49.22 -16.67 -1.57
CA SER A 112 -49.14 -18.14 -1.59
C SER A 112 -50.20 -18.72 -0.65
N ARG A 113 -50.50 -20.02 -0.74
CA ARG A 113 -51.46 -20.67 0.16
C ARG A 113 -51.00 -20.65 1.61
N GLY A 114 -49.69 -20.72 1.82
CA GLY A 114 -49.05 -20.58 3.13
C GLY A 114 -48.95 -19.14 3.65
N GLY A 115 -49.39 -18.13 2.89
CA GLY A 115 -49.46 -16.72 3.29
C GLY A 115 -48.80 -15.75 2.33
N LEU A 116 -48.60 -14.51 2.79
CA LEU A 116 -47.93 -13.44 2.03
C LEU A 116 -46.42 -13.49 2.29
N ARG A 117 -45.62 -13.57 1.22
CA ARG A 117 -44.15 -13.63 1.25
C ARG A 117 -43.54 -12.42 0.55
N GLN A 118 -42.30 -12.09 0.88
CA GLN A 118 -41.55 -11.01 0.24
C GLN A 118 -40.25 -11.56 -0.36
N VAL A 119 -39.97 -11.20 -1.60
CA VAL A 119 -38.75 -11.55 -2.34
C VAL A 119 -38.02 -10.27 -2.72
N CYS A 120 -36.76 -10.13 -2.33
CA CYS A 120 -35.92 -9.02 -2.76
C CYS A 120 -35.45 -9.26 -4.21
N VAL A 121 -35.84 -8.37 -5.13
CA VAL A 121 -35.57 -8.47 -6.57
C VAL A 121 -34.30 -7.73 -6.98
N ALA A 122 -33.96 -6.68 -6.25
CA ALA A 122 -32.71 -5.94 -6.39
C ALA A 122 -32.09 -5.74 -5.00
N ALA A 123 -30.77 -5.87 -4.90
CA ALA A 123 -30.08 -5.44 -3.69
C ALA A 123 -30.38 -3.93 -3.47
N PRO A 124 -30.69 -3.49 -2.24
CA PRO A 124 -30.86 -2.07 -1.97
C PRO A 124 -29.60 -1.32 -2.43
N PRO A 125 -29.72 -0.13 -3.04
CA PRO A 125 -28.55 0.63 -3.46
C PRO A 125 -27.63 0.83 -2.25
N PRO A 126 -26.30 0.69 -2.42
CA PRO A 126 -25.38 0.95 -1.32
C PRO A 126 -25.63 2.37 -0.80
N PRO A 127 -25.54 2.60 0.52
CA PRO A 127 -25.68 3.95 1.06
C PRO A 127 -24.72 4.89 0.33
N PRO A 128 -25.07 6.18 0.16
CA PRO A 128 -24.22 7.13 -0.52
C PRO A 128 -22.83 7.08 0.13
N SER A 129 -21.84 6.65 -0.66
CA SER A 129 -20.44 6.68 -0.24
C SER A 129 -20.13 8.12 0.10
N PHE A 130 -19.88 8.42 1.37
CA PHE A 130 -19.22 9.67 1.71
C PHE A 130 -17.94 9.73 0.88
N ALA A 131 -17.66 10.89 0.26
CA ALA A 131 -16.39 11.08 -0.42
C ALA A 131 -15.26 10.69 0.55
N PRO A 132 -14.24 9.95 0.10
CA PRO A 132 -13.17 9.52 1.00
C PRO A 132 -12.60 10.76 1.68
N ILE A 133 -12.55 10.74 3.02
CA ILE A 133 -11.93 11.81 3.80
C ILE A 133 -10.47 11.91 3.35
N VAL A 134 -10.09 13.05 2.78
CA VAL A 134 -8.69 13.36 2.49
C VAL A 134 -8.03 13.74 3.81
N VAL A 135 -7.30 12.81 4.41
CA VAL A 135 -6.54 13.06 5.63
C VAL A 135 -5.27 13.85 5.26
N PRO A 136 -5.06 15.06 5.81
CA PRO A 136 -3.83 15.80 5.57
C PRO A 136 -2.62 15.05 6.15
N PRO A 137 -1.41 15.23 5.58
CA PRO A 137 -0.19 14.66 6.16
C PRO A 137 0.01 15.07 7.61
N SER A 138 0.68 14.22 8.40
CA SER A 138 1.02 14.54 9.80
C SER A 138 1.95 15.75 9.89
N THR A 139 1.71 16.64 10.84
CA THR A 139 2.56 17.80 11.15
C THR A 139 3.58 17.54 12.26
N LEU A 140 3.54 16.37 12.91
CA LEU A 140 4.29 16.10 14.15
C LEU A 140 5.79 16.40 14.02
N GLY A 141 6.43 16.01 12.91
CA GLY A 141 7.85 16.27 12.69
C GLY A 141 8.16 17.77 12.57
N ALA A 142 7.31 18.54 11.89
CA ALA A 142 7.46 19.98 11.77
C ALA A 142 7.22 20.67 13.12
N ASP A 143 6.22 20.23 13.87
CA ASP A 143 5.91 20.77 15.20
C ASP A 143 7.07 20.50 16.18
N LEU A 144 7.67 19.31 16.16
CA LEU A 144 8.84 19.00 17.00
C LEU A 144 10.11 19.77 16.59
N ALA A 145 10.28 20.07 15.29
CA ALA A 145 11.40 20.89 14.82
C ALA A 145 11.39 22.30 15.42
N THR A 146 10.20 22.85 15.73
CA THR A 146 10.07 24.18 16.39
C THR A 146 10.61 24.21 17.82
N THR A 147 10.92 23.05 18.41
CA THR A 147 11.48 22.98 19.77
C THR A 147 12.96 23.34 19.87
N ARG A 148 13.59 23.70 18.74
CA ARG A 148 14.97 24.21 18.66
C ARG A 148 14.98 25.71 18.37
N GLY A 149 15.88 26.44 19.04
CA GLY A 149 16.13 27.86 18.76
C GLY A 149 15.11 28.85 19.34
N ASP A 150 14.04 28.37 19.97
CA ASP A 150 13.06 29.21 20.66
C ASP A 150 13.35 29.29 22.16
N ALA A 151 13.90 30.45 22.58
CA ALA A 151 14.22 30.74 23.97
C ALA A 151 12.98 30.91 24.87
N SER A 152 11.77 31.04 24.29
CA SER A 152 10.53 31.20 25.04
C SER A 152 9.92 29.88 25.54
N LEU A 153 10.41 28.75 25.02
CA LEU A 153 9.95 27.42 25.42
C LEU A 153 10.38 27.06 26.86
N PRO A 154 9.62 26.20 27.57
CA PRO A 154 9.90 25.84 28.97
C PRO A 154 11.30 25.26 29.21
N GLN A 155 11.76 25.33 30.47
CA GLN A 155 13.06 24.81 30.94
C GLN A 155 13.24 23.33 30.55
N GLY A 156 14.47 22.93 30.19
CA GLY A 156 14.74 21.62 29.58
C GLY A 156 15.70 21.63 28.40
N MET A 157 16.30 22.79 28.09
CA MET A 157 17.13 22.96 26.91
C MET A 157 18.62 22.76 27.17
N VAL A 158 19.36 22.37 26.13
CA VAL A 158 20.82 22.28 26.09
C VAL A 158 21.36 23.14 24.95
N THR A 159 22.54 23.72 25.16
CA THR A 159 23.35 24.35 24.10
C THR A 159 24.54 23.47 23.79
N PHE A 160 24.83 23.25 22.51
CA PHE A 160 26.03 22.56 22.06
C PHE A 160 27.05 23.54 21.50
N LEU A 161 28.31 23.38 21.89
CA LEU A 161 29.46 24.04 21.28
C LEU A 161 30.11 23.04 20.33
N VAL A 162 30.13 23.31 19.03
CA VAL A 162 30.54 22.34 18.01
C VAL A 162 31.80 22.80 17.30
N GLY A 163 32.74 21.87 17.13
CA GLY A 163 33.99 22.11 16.43
C GLY A 163 34.98 22.98 17.22
N ASP A 164 36.12 23.28 16.59
CA ASP A 164 37.21 24.04 17.21
C ASP A 164 36.85 25.51 17.46
N ASP A 165 35.94 26.06 16.65
CA ASP A 165 35.46 27.43 16.75
C ASP A 165 34.31 27.60 17.78
N GLU A 166 33.94 26.51 18.47
CA GLU A 166 32.86 26.46 19.47
C GLU A 166 31.53 27.06 18.98
N GLU A 167 31.18 26.79 17.71
CA GLU A 167 29.94 27.28 17.12
C GLU A 167 28.71 26.74 17.87
N ARG A 168 27.70 27.59 18.07
CA ARG A 168 26.62 27.33 19.02
C ARG A 168 25.38 26.77 18.34
N ILE A 169 24.89 25.64 18.84
CA ILE A 169 23.51 25.18 18.62
C ILE A 169 22.72 25.38 19.91
N GLU A 170 21.89 26.41 19.94
CA GLU A 170 21.19 26.84 21.14
C GLU A 170 19.77 26.27 21.25
N HIS A 171 19.28 26.22 22.50
CA HIS A 171 17.89 25.93 22.83
C HIS A 171 17.38 24.59 22.28
N VAL A 172 18.14 23.49 22.44
CA VAL A 172 17.72 22.16 21.97
C VAL A 172 17.02 21.38 23.09
N SER A 173 15.86 20.80 22.80
CA SER A 173 15.09 20.01 23.77
C SER A 173 15.81 18.73 24.21
N LYS A 174 16.22 18.65 25.49
CA LYS A 174 16.81 17.43 26.07
C LYS A 174 15.86 16.23 26.00
N ASN A 175 14.56 16.44 26.19
CA ASN A 175 13.58 15.35 26.18
C ASN A 175 13.51 14.65 24.83
N ASN A 176 13.51 15.42 23.73
CA ASN A 176 13.54 14.84 22.39
C ASN A 176 14.84 14.06 22.15
N LEU A 177 15.99 14.60 22.57
CA LEU A 177 17.28 13.90 22.47
C LEU A 177 17.29 12.59 23.28
N CYS A 178 16.85 12.62 24.54
CA CYS A 178 16.78 11.45 25.45
C CYS A 178 15.78 10.38 24.99
N ALA A 179 14.73 10.78 24.27
CA ALA A 179 13.77 9.84 23.69
C ALA A 179 14.37 9.07 22.51
N ARG A 180 15.34 9.67 21.81
CA ARG A 180 15.86 9.20 20.52
C ARG A 180 17.28 8.66 20.57
N SER A 181 17.99 8.90 21.67
CA SER A 181 19.35 8.38 21.92
C SER A 181 19.50 7.93 23.38
N PRO A 182 19.90 6.67 23.63
CA PRO A 182 20.25 6.22 24.98
C PRO A 182 21.50 6.93 25.52
N VAL A 183 22.40 7.40 24.63
CA VAL A 183 23.59 8.16 25.02
C VAL A 183 23.19 9.52 25.59
N PHE A 184 22.31 10.27 24.91
CA PHE A 184 21.76 11.51 25.46
C PHE A 184 20.93 11.26 26.72
N ARG A 185 20.18 10.15 26.78
CA ARG A 185 19.45 9.76 28.00
C ARG A 185 20.38 9.56 29.19
N THR A 186 21.52 8.90 29.01
CA THR A 186 22.51 8.73 30.07
C THR A 186 23.19 10.06 30.42
N MET A 187 23.59 10.83 29.40
CA MET A 187 24.24 12.13 29.54
C MET A 187 23.39 13.11 30.37
N PHE A 188 22.10 13.22 30.08
CA PHE A 188 21.19 14.12 30.77
C PHE A 188 20.41 13.46 31.94
N GLY A 189 20.46 12.15 32.10
CA GLY A 189 19.64 11.44 33.09
C GLY A 189 20.20 11.43 34.51
N ILE A 190 21.51 11.16 34.67
CA ILE A 190 22.10 10.86 36.00
C ILE A 190 22.88 12.05 36.60
N GLY A 191 23.15 13.11 35.83
CA GLY A 191 24.00 14.23 36.27
C GLY A 191 23.54 15.65 35.94
N MET A 192 22.50 15.83 35.11
CA MET A 192 22.03 17.15 34.68
C MET A 192 20.51 17.21 34.75
N LYS A 193 19.93 17.89 35.74
CA LYS A 193 18.46 17.98 35.82
C LYS A 193 17.93 18.69 34.59
N GLU A 194 16.70 18.38 34.21
CA GLU A 194 16.02 19.03 33.08
C GLU A 194 16.11 20.56 33.16
N ARG A 195 15.84 21.12 34.35
CA ARG A 195 15.89 22.56 34.65
C ARG A 195 17.28 23.20 34.59
N ASP A 196 18.36 22.42 34.65
CA ASP A 196 19.71 22.98 34.69
C ASP A 196 20.10 23.36 33.25
N ALA A 197 20.48 24.60 32.99
CA ALA A 197 21.06 24.95 31.68
C ALA A 197 22.34 24.11 31.49
N ALA A 198 22.42 23.38 30.39
CA ALA A 198 23.58 22.55 30.07
C ALA A 198 24.25 23.10 28.83
N GLU A 199 25.57 23.24 28.90
CA GLU A 199 26.42 23.49 27.75
C GLU A 199 27.30 22.24 27.54
N VAL A 200 27.30 21.71 26.32
CA VAL A 200 28.01 20.47 25.98
C VAL A 200 28.91 20.73 24.78
N THR A 201 30.20 20.53 24.96
CA THR A 201 31.19 20.64 23.88
C THR A 201 31.25 19.35 23.05
N VAL A 202 31.23 19.50 21.74
CA VAL A 202 31.30 18.43 20.73
C VAL A 202 32.46 18.75 19.79
N SER A 203 33.64 18.19 20.09
CA SER A 203 34.91 18.52 19.43
C SER A 203 35.25 17.68 18.20
N HIS A 204 34.45 16.67 17.86
CA HIS A 204 34.81 15.65 16.85
C HIS A 204 33.93 15.68 15.59
N THR A 205 33.38 16.85 15.25
CA THR A 205 32.55 17.02 14.04
C THR A 205 32.42 18.51 13.71
N ASP A 206 32.09 18.83 12.48
CA ASP A 206 31.70 20.18 12.06
C ASP A 206 30.25 20.51 12.47
N LEU A 207 29.92 21.80 12.46
CA LEU A 207 28.61 22.33 12.82
C LEU A 207 27.49 21.78 11.93
N ALA A 208 27.72 21.61 10.62
CA ALA A 208 26.68 21.19 9.69
C ALA A 208 26.29 19.72 9.92
N SER A 209 27.27 18.84 10.11
CA SER A 209 27.04 17.43 10.42
C SER A 209 26.34 17.24 11.76
N PHE A 210 26.76 17.97 12.80
CA PHE A 210 26.09 17.89 14.10
C PHE A 210 24.68 18.51 14.10
N THR A 211 24.49 19.61 13.36
CA THR A 211 23.17 20.20 13.10
C THR A 211 22.24 19.20 12.44
N ALA A 212 22.71 18.43 11.45
CA ALA A 212 21.92 17.40 10.79
C ALA A 212 21.54 16.26 11.75
N LEU A 213 22.43 15.86 12.66
CA LEU A 213 22.09 14.90 13.73
C LEU A 213 20.96 15.44 14.61
N VAL A 214 21.09 16.67 15.10
CA VAL A 214 20.09 17.29 15.98
C VAL A 214 18.75 17.39 15.26
N ASP A 215 18.71 17.89 14.03
CA ASP A 215 17.47 18.03 13.26
C ASP A 215 16.80 16.67 13.02
N TYR A 216 17.59 15.63 12.75
CA TYR A 216 17.08 14.27 12.62
C TYR A 216 16.46 13.77 13.93
N LEU A 217 17.13 13.98 15.07
CA LEU A 217 16.62 13.57 16.38
C LEU A 217 15.33 14.30 16.75
N LEU A 218 15.16 15.55 16.32
CA LEU A 218 13.95 16.32 16.59
C LEU A 218 12.79 15.96 15.65
N SER A 219 13.05 15.71 14.37
CA SER A 219 12.00 15.74 13.34
C SER A 219 12.02 14.59 12.34
N ASP A 220 12.94 13.62 12.48
CA ASP A 220 13.25 12.61 11.46
C ASP A 220 13.72 13.20 10.10
N LYS A 221 14.01 14.51 10.05
CA LYS A 221 14.55 15.16 8.84
C LYS A 221 15.95 14.63 8.56
N PHE A 222 16.09 13.88 7.47
CA PHE A 222 17.38 13.45 6.94
C PHE A 222 17.76 14.35 5.77
N ASP A 223 18.68 15.27 6.02
CA ASP A 223 19.11 16.28 5.07
C ASP A 223 20.64 16.36 5.08
N LEU A 224 21.23 16.04 3.93
CA LEU A 224 22.67 16.06 3.73
C LEU A 224 23.11 17.34 3.00
N GLY A 225 22.23 18.33 2.81
CA GLY A 225 22.54 19.56 2.10
C GLY A 225 22.83 19.37 0.61
N GLU A 226 23.64 20.28 0.07
CA GLU A 226 24.04 20.32 -1.35
C GLU A 226 24.80 19.05 -1.78
N GLU A 227 24.88 18.81 -3.10
CA GLU A 227 25.58 17.65 -3.66
C GLU A 227 27.08 17.66 -3.35
N GLU A 228 27.69 18.85 -3.33
CA GLU A 228 29.10 19.00 -2.97
C GLU A 228 29.31 18.69 -1.48
N GLY A 229 30.22 17.76 -1.20
CA GLY A 229 30.48 17.29 0.17
C GLY A 229 29.39 16.39 0.76
N ARG A 230 28.32 16.05 0.01
CA ARG A 230 27.23 15.18 0.48
C ARG A 230 27.72 13.84 1.03
N ALA A 231 28.64 13.20 0.31
CA ALA A 231 29.22 11.92 0.71
C ALA A 231 30.05 12.03 2.00
N GLN A 232 30.81 13.11 2.16
CA GLN A 232 31.57 13.37 3.39
C GLN A 232 30.63 13.60 4.57
N ARG A 233 29.61 14.45 4.40
CA ARG A 233 28.60 14.70 5.43
C ARG A 233 27.84 13.42 5.81
N ALA A 234 27.60 12.52 4.87
CA ALA A 234 27.01 11.21 5.15
C ALA A 234 27.94 10.28 5.94
N LEU A 235 29.27 10.37 5.75
CA LEU A 235 30.25 9.66 6.58
C LEU A 235 30.24 10.23 8.00
N ASP A 236 30.38 11.54 8.14
CA ASP A 236 30.44 12.23 9.43
C ASP A 236 29.14 11.99 10.22
N LEU A 237 27.99 12.11 9.57
CA LEU A 237 26.68 11.86 10.20
C LEU A 237 26.48 10.40 10.59
N ARG A 238 27.08 9.45 9.87
CA ARG A 238 27.04 8.03 10.24
C ARG A 238 27.87 7.75 11.48
N GLU A 239 29.07 8.32 11.57
CA GLU A 239 29.92 8.20 12.76
C GLU A 239 29.20 8.78 13.99
N LEU A 240 28.55 9.94 13.83
CA LEU A 240 27.68 10.51 14.85
C LEU A 240 26.50 9.58 15.20
N ALA A 241 25.82 9.00 14.21
CA ALA A 241 24.71 8.08 14.45
C ALA A 241 25.16 6.85 15.26
N GLN A 242 26.36 6.32 15.01
CA GLN A 242 26.94 5.23 15.80
C GLN A 242 27.29 5.70 17.22
N MET A 243 27.98 6.84 17.34
CA MET A 243 28.40 7.43 18.61
C MET A 243 27.22 7.70 19.55
N TYR A 244 26.14 8.27 19.01
CA TYR A 244 24.92 8.58 19.76
C TYR A 244 23.87 7.47 19.71
N GLN A 245 24.18 6.31 19.13
CA GLN A 245 23.32 5.13 19.05
C GLN A 245 21.93 5.43 18.46
N VAL A 246 21.92 5.85 17.19
CA VAL A 246 20.73 6.22 16.41
C VAL A 246 20.63 5.29 15.18
N PRO A 247 20.18 4.02 15.33
CA PRO A 247 20.36 2.99 14.30
C PRO A 247 19.67 3.30 12.97
N ARG A 248 18.51 3.97 13.00
CA ARG A 248 17.79 4.34 11.77
C ARG A 248 18.58 5.40 10.96
N LEU A 249 19.20 6.36 11.64
CA LEU A 249 20.04 7.37 10.98
C LEU A 249 21.28 6.73 10.38
N GLU A 250 21.91 5.80 11.10
CA GLU A 250 23.06 5.04 10.61
C GLU A 250 22.73 4.31 9.30
N LEU A 251 21.56 3.65 9.23
CA LEU A 251 21.08 2.97 8.03
C LEU A 251 20.80 3.93 6.87
N LEU A 252 20.19 5.10 7.14
CA LEU A 252 19.95 6.12 6.13
C LEU A 252 21.26 6.68 5.57
N CYS A 253 22.26 6.92 6.42
CA CYS A 253 23.58 7.35 5.98
C CYS A 253 24.26 6.25 5.15
N ALA A 254 24.21 4.99 5.58
CA ALA A 254 24.75 3.86 4.83
C ALA A 254 24.11 3.74 3.43
N GLN A 255 22.79 3.95 3.31
CA GLN A 255 22.12 4.00 2.02
C GLN A 255 22.60 5.19 1.17
N ALA A 256 22.65 6.39 1.74
CA ALA A 256 23.09 7.58 1.02
C ALA A 256 24.54 7.43 0.50
N LEU A 257 25.43 6.78 1.26
CA LEU A 257 26.79 6.47 0.82
C LEU A 257 26.81 5.50 -0.36
N GLN A 258 25.94 4.48 -0.37
CA GLN A 258 25.81 3.55 -1.50
C GLN A 258 25.28 4.26 -2.76
N GLU A 259 24.35 5.20 -2.60
CA GLU A 259 23.83 6.03 -3.69
C GLU A 259 24.85 7.05 -4.20
N SER A 260 25.83 7.41 -3.36
CA SER A 260 26.88 8.37 -3.69
C SER A 260 28.07 7.75 -4.43
N VAL A 261 28.06 6.45 -4.73
CA VAL A 261 29.15 5.78 -5.47
C VAL A 261 29.15 6.22 -6.93
N ALA A 262 30.14 7.03 -7.31
CA ALA A 262 30.31 7.61 -8.63
C ALA A 262 31.81 7.70 -8.99
N PRO A 263 32.19 8.04 -10.24
CA PRO A 263 33.60 8.04 -10.64
C PRO A 263 34.53 8.89 -9.77
N ALA A 264 34.09 10.04 -9.28
CA ALA A 264 34.90 10.92 -8.41
C ALA A 264 34.95 10.46 -6.95
N THR A 265 33.90 9.78 -6.47
CA THR A 265 33.71 9.46 -5.04
C THR A 265 34.01 8.01 -4.71
N ALA A 266 34.08 7.11 -5.70
CA ALA A 266 34.22 5.67 -5.48
C ALA A 266 35.49 5.30 -4.71
N VAL A 267 36.61 5.98 -4.96
CA VAL A 267 37.89 5.73 -4.30
C VAL A 267 37.93 6.30 -2.88
N PRO A 268 37.54 7.57 -2.62
CA PRO A 268 37.38 8.07 -1.26
C PRO A 268 36.42 7.22 -0.40
N LEU A 269 35.28 6.80 -0.96
CA LEU A 269 34.31 5.95 -0.27
C LEU A 269 34.85 4.54 0.01
N LEU A 270 35.69 4.01 -0.86
CA LEU A 270 36.36 2.72 -0.66
C LEU A 270 37.32 2.77 0.53
N GLU A 271 38.13 3.83 0.63
CA GLU A 271 39.04 4.05 1.77
C GLU A 271 38.25 4.24 3.07
N ALA A 272 37.20 5.06 3.04
CA ALA A 272 36.32 5.27 4.20
C ALA A 272 35.62 3.98 4.64
N ALA A 273 35.10 3.18 3.70
CA ALA A 273 34.46 1.90 3.99
C ALA A 273 35.44 0.89 4.60
N HIS A 274 36.70 0.90 4.16
CA HIS A 274 37.74 0.05 4.75
C HIS A 274 38.02 0.45 6.20
N THR A 275 38.23 1.75 6.45
CA THR A 275 38.52 2.29 7.79
C THR A 275 37.37 2.04 8.78
N THR A 276 36.13 2.18 8.32
CA THR A 276 34.92 2.00 9.15
C THR A 276 34.43 0.55 9.24
N GLY A 277 35.04 -0.37 8.47
CA GLY A 277 34.62 -1.77 8.42
C GLY A 277 33.28 -2.03 7.72
N ASP A 278 32.80 -1.11 6.88
CA ASP A 278 31.58 -1.31 6.08
C ASP A 278 31.85 -2.24 4.89
N GLY A 279 31.69 -3.54 5.12
CA GLY A 279 31.91 -4.57 4.10
C GLY A 279 30.99 -4.43 2.87
N ARG A 280 29.77 -3.89 3.01
CA ARG A 280 28.82 -3.75 1.90
C ARG A 280 29.22 -2.60 0.99
N LEU A 281 29.52 -1.43 1.56
CA LEU A 281 30.01 -0.28 0.81
C LEU A 281 31.37 -0.59 0.19
N LEU A 282 32.26 -1.25 0.93
CA LEU A 282 33.57 -1.68 0.44
C LEU A 282 33.44 -2.57 -0.80
N ALA A 283 32.58 -3.60 -0.76
CA ALA A 283 32.35 -4.49 -1.90
C ALA A 283 31.76 -3.74 -3.12
N GLN A 284 30.82 -2.82 -2.88
CA GLN A 284 30.21 -2.01 -3.94
C GLN A 284 31.24 -1.10 -4.62
N CYS A 285 32.03 -0.36 -3.83
CA CYS A 285 33.06 0.53 -4.38
C CYS A 285 34.12 -0.25 -5.16
N ARG A 286 34.57 -1.41 -4.65
CA ARG A 286 35.54 -2.28 -5.36
C ARG A 286 35.01 -2.72 -6.72
N ARG A 287 33.75 -3.17 -6.76
CA ARG A 287 33.10 -3.55 -8.01
C ARG A 287 32.98 -2.37 -8.97
N PHE A 288 32.51 -1.22 -8.48
CA PHE A 288 32.34 -0.03 -9.29
C PHE A 288 33.65 0.41 -9.94
N VAL A 289 34.74 0.48 -9.15
CA VAL A 289 36.07 0.85 -9.63
C VAL A 289 36.60 -0.13 -10.69
N ALA A 290 36.36 -1.43 -10.51
CA ALA A 290 36.79 -2.44 -11.48
C ALA A 290 36.01 -2.36 -12.80
N ASP A 291 34.72 -2.01 -12.74
CA ASP A 291 33.87 -1.89 -13.93
C ASP A 291 34.04 -0.54 -14.65
N HIS A 292 34.45 0.54 -13.95
CA HIS A 292 34.52 1.92 -14.46
C HIS A 292 35.92 2.55 -14.35
N ALA A 293 36.98 1.74 -14.42
CA ALA A 293 38.35 2.17 -14.12
C ALA A 293 38.85 3.38 -14.94
N ALA A 294 38.40 3.53 -16.19
CA ALA A 294 38.78 4.66 -17.04
C ALA A 294 38.13 5.97 -16.57
N GLU A 295 36.84 5.93 -16.21
CA GLU A 295 36.08 7.08 -15.71
C GLU A 295 36.59 7.52 -14.33
N VAL A 296 36.89 6.56 -13.46
CA VAL A 296 37.47 6.82 -12.13
C VAL A 296 38.86 7.46 -12.24
N ARG A 297 39.65 7.10 -13.26
CA ARG A 297 40.94 7.75 -13.50
C ARG A 297 40.75 9.18 -14.03
N ALA A 298 39.79 9.37 -14.94
CA ALA A 298 39.52 10.67 -15.54
C ALA A 298 38.89 11.68 -14.56
N SER A 299 38.18 11.20 -13.53
CA SER A 299 37.54 12.04 -12.51
C SER A 299 38.52 12.65 -11.50
N GLY A 300 39.79 12.23 -11.50
CA GLY A 300 40.75 12.58 -10.45
C GLY A 300 40.47 11.90 -9.10
N GLY A 301 39.54 10.94 -9.03
CA GLY A 301 39.17 10.27 -7.78
C GLY A 301 40.34 9.53 -7.09
N VAL A 302 41.34 9.10 -7.85
CA VAL A 302 42.57 8.48 -7.33
C VAL A 302 43.52 9.52 -6.73
N GLU A 303 43.46 10.79 -7.16
CA GLU A 303 44.33 11.86 -6.67
C GLU A 303 43.87 12.42 -5.32
N GLN A 304 42.64 12.11 -4.90
CA GLN A 304 42.04 12.54 -3.62
C GLN A 304 42.41 11.64 -2.42
N LEU A 305 43.27 10.65 -2.63
CA LEU A 305 43.67 9.68 -1.60
C LEU A 305 44.57 10.30 -0.53
N ARG A 306 44.24 10.03 0.75
CA ARG A 306 45.07 10.45 1.88
C ARG A 306 46.26 9.50 2.09
N ASP A 307 46.10 8.21 1.83
CA ASP A 307 47.17 7.19 1.86
C ASP A 307 47.25 6.38 0.56
N PHE A 308 48.22 6.74 -0.29
CA PHE A 308 48.48 6.07 -1.56
C PHE A 308 48.86 4.58 -1.43
N GLY A 309 49.40 4.15 -0.29
CA GLY A 309 49.85 2.78 -0.05
C GLY A 309 48.68 1.83 0.22
N VAL A 310 47.76 2.24 1.10
CA VAL A 310 46.54 1.49 1.43
C VAL A 310 45.65 1.36 0.20
N ALA A 311 45.45 2.46 -0.53
CA ALA A 311 44.64 2.45 -1.72
C ALA A 311 45.19 1.54 -2.82
N LYS A 312 46.51 1.54 -3.06
CA LYS A 312 47.15 0.67 -4.05
C LYS A 312 46.95 -0.81 -3.70
N GLY A 313 47.02 -1.17 -2.42
CA GLY A 313 46.71 -2.53 -1.94
C GLY A 313 45.24 -2.89 -2.18
N LEU A 314 44.31 -2.04 -1.75
CA LEU A 314 42.87 -2.28 -1.90
C LEU A 314 42.41 -2.32 -3.37
N LEU A 315 42.98 -1.47 -4.23
CA LEU A 315 42.76 -1.46 -5.67
C LEU A 315 43.34 -2.71 -6.33
N GLY A 316 44.55 -3.14 -5.95
CA GLY A 316 45.16 -4.38 -6.41
C GLY A 316 44.29 -5.59 -6.08
N ASP A 317 43.91 -5.72 -4.81
CA ASP A 317 43.03 -6.79 -4.35
C ASP A 317 41.67 -6.75 -5.05
N ALA A 318 41.12 -5.56 -5.31
CA ALA A 318 39.84 -5.40 -6.02
C ALA A 318 39.92 -5.88 -7.47
N LEU A 319 41.00 -5.52 -8.17
CA LEU A 319 41.23 -5.95 -9.56
C LEU A 319 41.46 -7.46 -9.64
N ASP A 320 42.21 -8.03 -8.71
CA ASP A 320 42.49 -9.46 -8.65
C ASP A 320 41.21 -10.27 -8.36
N GLN A 321 40.39 -9.86 -7.38
CA GLN A 321 39.11 -10.53 -7.08
C GLN A 321 38.11 -10.45 -8.24
N VAL A 322 38.08 -9.34 -9.00
CA VAL A 322 37.22 -9.22 -10.17
C VAL A 322 37.73 -10.06 -11.34
N ALA A 323 39.05 -10.19 -11.51
CA ALA A 323 39.65 -11.09 -12.47
C ALA A 323 39.30 -12.56 -12.15
N GLU A 324 39.36 -12.96 -10.88
CA GLU A 324 38.95 -14.28 -10.41
C GLU A 324 37.46 -14.55 -10.66
N LEU A 325 36.57 -13.60 -10.29
CA LEU A 325 35.12 -13.73 -10.53
C LEU A 325 34.78 -13.81 -12.02
N LYS A 326 35.41 -13.00 -12.87
CA LYS A 326 35.24 -13.09 -14.34
C LYS A 326 35.76 -14.41 -14.89
N GLY A 327 36.85 -14.94 -14.34
CA GLY A 327 37.37 -16.28 -14.64
C GLY A 327 36.39 -17.38 -14.26
N ALA A 328 35.86 -17.36 -13.02
CA ALA A 328 34.89 -18.32 -12.52
C ALA A 328 33.57 -18.30 -13.32
N MET A 329 33.06 -17.11 -13.67
CA MET A 329 31.88 -16.98 -14.52
C MET A 329 32.10 -17.51 -15.95
N ARG A 330 33.29 -17.31 -16.53
CA ARG A 330 33.64 -17.91 -17.83
C ARG A 330 33.71 -19.44 -17.73
N ALA A 331 34.30 -19.97 -16.66
CA ALA A 331 34.37 -21.40 -16.42
C ALA A 331 32.97 -22.03 -16.25
N LEU A 332 32.07 -21.38 -15.51
CA LEU A 332 30.68 -21.82 -15.35
C LEU A 332 29.90 -21.81 -16.68
N ARG A 333 30.08 -20.78 -17.52
CA ARG A 333 29.44 -20.72 -18.85
C ARG A 333 29.96 -21.77 -19.84
N VAL A 334 31.20 -22.21 -19.70
CA VAL A 334 31.78 -23.29 -20.51
C VAL A 334 31.33 -24.67 -20.00
N ALA A 335 30.97 -24.79 -18.72
CA ALA A 335 30.43 -26.03 -18.15
C ALA A 335 28.94 -26.24 -18.47
N GLU A 336 28.21 -25.19 -18.84
CA GLU A 336 26.80 -25.23 -19.26
C GLU A 336 26.60 -25.42 -20.78
N SER A 337 27.69 -25.47 -21.56
CA SER A 337 27.70 -25.69 -23.02
C SER A 337 28.22 -27.06 -23.40
#